data_AF-A0A5J4VMJ7-F1
#
_entry.id   AF-A0A5J4VMJ7-F1
#
_cell.length_a   1.000
_cell.length_b   1.000
_cell.length_c   1.000
_cell.angle_alpha   90.00
_cell.angle_beta   90.00
_cell.angle_gamma   90.00
#
_symmetry.space_group_name_H-M   'P 1'
#
loop_
_entity.id
_entity.type
_entity.pdbx_description
1 polymer ?
#
loop_
_entity_poly.entity_id
_entity_poly.type
_entity_poly.pdbx_seq_one_letter_code
_entity_poly.pdbx_strand_id
1 'polypeptide(L)'
;MFPVELKGKVQIGLQNGTTRAVPTANIEEEGNEDALKKLGDGVFYGFAAVKEPDEEQNNKTSWYDVVTNIGLAVAHESPTIETYILDSSFVSRPLYGAELSLILHGKLRNMIKFENSPKGFEQLKQQIGKDVSEAKEKLSKINKG
;
A
#
# COMPACT_ATOMS: atom_id res chain seq x y z
N MET A 1 8.37 16.19 -0.79
CA MET A 1 7.82 16.82 0.43
C MET A 1 6.82 15.83 1.00
N PHE A 2 6.92 15.51 2.29
CA PHE A 2 6.02 14.60 3.00
C PHE A 2 5.42 15.35 4.21
N PRO A 3 4.21 15.01 4.68
CA PRO A 3 3.38 13.89 4.23
C PRO A 3 2.71 14.12 2.86
N VAL A 4 2.26 13.04 2.21
CA VAL A 4 1.42 13.08 1.01
C VAL A 4 0.17 12.25 1.25
N GLU A 5 -0.99 12.83 0.98
CA GLU A 5 -2.29 12.17 1.14
C GLU A 5 -2.73 11.56 -0.19
N LEU A 6 -3.28 10.36 -0.13
CA LEU A 6 -3.93 9.68 -1.25
C LEU A 6 -5.28 9.14 -0.78
N LYS A 7 -6.28 9.11 -1.66
CA LYS A 7 -7.59 8.54 -1.34
C LYS A 7 -8.14 7.76 -2.52
N GLY A 8 -8.89 6.71 -2.25
CA GLY A 8 -9.68 6.05 -3.28
C GLY A 8 -10.27 4.73 -2.81
N LYS A 9 -11.05 4.11 -3.71
CA LYS A 9 -11.72 2.84 -3.41
C LYS A 9 -10.79 1.67 -3.67
N VAL A 10 -10.91 0.65 -2.83
CA VAL A 10 -10.21 -0.62 -3.02
C VAL A 10 -10.87 -1.38 -4.17
N GLN A 11 -10.14 -1.49 -5.27
CA GLN A 11 -10.54 -2.31 -6.41
C GLN A 11 -10.01 -3.74 -6.31
N ILE A 12 -10.74 -4.65 -6.96
CA ILE A 12 -10.27 -6.02 -7.22
C ILE A 12 -9.13 -5.93 -8.23
N GLY A 13 -7.90 -6.23 -7.82
CA GLY A 13 -6.76 -6.36 -8.73
C GLY A 13 -6.90 -7.60 -9.65
N LEU A 14 -5.92 -7.83 -10.53
CA LEU A 14 -5.90 -8.91 -11.53
C LEU A 14 -5.87 -10.36 -10.99
N GLN A 15 -6.25 -10.61 -9.73
CA GLN A 15 -6.38 -11.94 -9.10
C GLN A 15 -5.13 -12.83 -9.11
N ASN A 16 -3.96 -12.32 -9.50
CA ASN A 16 -2.67 -13.03 -9.37
C ASN A 16 -2.16 -13.11 -7.91
N GLY A 17 -2.92 -12.57 -6.95
CA GLY A 17 -2.57 -12.48 -5.53
C GLY A 17 -2.82 -13.75 -4.71
N THR A 18 -3.47 -14.79 -5.25
CA THR A 18 -3.75 -16.04 -4.52
C THR A 18 -2.49 -16.83 -4.14
N THR A 19 -1.32 -16.47 -4.68
CA THR A 19 -0.01 -17.06 -4.35
C THR A 19 0.97 -16.09 -3.67
N ARG A 20 0.60 -14.82 -3.48
CA ARG A 20 1.45 -13.84 -2.78
C ARG A 20 0.90 -13.66 -1.36
N ALA A 21 1.71 -13.94 -0.35
CA ALA A 21 1.34 -14.03 1.08
C ALA A 21 0.88 -12.71 1.73
N VAL A 22 0.53 -11.68 0.94
CA VAL A 22 0.37 -10.30 1.37
C VAL A 22 -0.78 -9.68 0.57
N PRO A 23 -1.99 -9.51 1.15
CA PRO A 23 -3.09 -8.85 0.45
C PRO A 23 -2.73 -7.39 0.19
N THR A 24 -2.77 -6.97 -1.07
CA THR A 24 -2.57 -5.56 -1.46
C THR A 24 -3.89 -4.96 -1.95
N ALA A 25 -4.22 -3.77 -1.43
CA ALA A 25 -5.35 -2.99 -1.89
C ALA A 25 -4.92 -2.10 -3.06
N ASN A 26 -5.63 -2.16 -4.18
CA ASN A 26 -5.43 -1.29 -5.34
C ASN A 26 -6.32 -0.06 -5.19
N ILE A 27 -5.73 1.14 -5.18
CA ILE A 27 -6.46 2.40 -5.11
C ILE A 27 -6.60 2.99 -6.51
N GLU A 28 -7.81 3.45 -6.86
CA GLU A 28 -8.06 4.23 -8.08
C GLU A 28 -7.17 5.48 -8.13
N GLU A 29 -6.60 5.75 -9.31
CA GLU A 29 -5.75 6.93 -9.51
C GLU A 29 -6.53 8.24 -9.58
N GLU A 30 -7.83 8.18 -9.85
CA GLU A 30 -8.67 9.36 -10.11
C GLU A 30 -8.61 10.33 -8.91
N GLY A 31 -8.10 11.54 -9.17
CA GLY A 31 -7.91 12.57 -8.14
C GLY A 31 -6.57 12.51 -7.39
N ASN A 32 -5.68 11.56 -7.71
CA ASN A 32 -4.34 11.43 -7.12
C ASN A 32 -3.19 11.75 -8.11
N GLU A 33 -3.48 12.18 -9.33
CA GLU A 33 -2.53 12.25 -10.45
C GLU A 33 -1.33 13.15 -10.14
N ASP A 34 -1.59 14.33 -9.56
CA ASP A 34 -0.53 15.28 -9.20
C ASP A 34 0.30 14.81 -8.00
N ALA A 35 -0.31 14.09 -7.07
CA ALA A 35 0.41 13.46 -5.96
C ALA A 35 1.32 12.34 -6.48
N LEU A 36 0.82 11.51 -7.40
CA LEU A 36 1.56 10.42 -8.03
C LEU A 36 2.73 10.94 -8.86
N LYS A 37 2.55 12.01 -9.65
CA LYS A 37 3.65 12.66 -10.39
C LYS A 37 4.77 13.15 -9.48
N LYS A 38 4.43 13.67 -8.29
CA LYS A 38 5.41 14.17 -7.31
C LYS A 38 6.13 13.05 -6.57
N LEU A 39 5.43 11.96 -6.27
CA LEU A 39 5.99 10.80 -5.56
C LEU A 39 6.93 9.98 -6.46
N GLY A 40 6.56 9.84 -7.74
CA GLY A 40 7.21 8.90 -8.66
C GLY A 40 7.01 7.45 -8.24
N ASP A 41 7.80 6.55 -8.82
CA ASP A 41 7.74 5.12 -8.53
C ASP A 41 8.54 4.75 -7.27
N GLY A 42 8.13 3.69 -6.57
CA GLY A 42 8.87 3.14 -5.44
C GLY A 42 8.00 2.55 -4.35
N VAL A 43 8.63 2.37 -3.19
CA VAL A 43 7.98 1.84 -1.99
C VAL A 43 8.01 2.90 -0.90
N PHE A 44 6.85 3.13 -0.29
CA PHE A 44 6.59 4.19 0.67
C PHE A 44 6.05 3.58 1.96
N TYR A 45 6.21 4.31 3.06
CA TYR A 45 5.62 3.96 4.36
C TYR A 45 4.66 5.06 4.82
N GLY A 46 3.65 4.69 5.58
CA GLY A 46 2.64 5.64 6.01
C GLY A 46 1.56 5.03 6.89
N PHE A 47 0.42 5.70 6.95
CA PHE A 47 -0.78 5.21 7.61
C PHE A 47 -1.93 5.06 6.61
N ALA A 48 -2.84 4.13 6.89
CA ALA A 48 -4.10 3.98 6.18
C ALA A 48 -5.27 3.99 7.15
N ALA A 49 -6.33 4.70 6.79
CA ALA A 49 -7.66 4.55 7.35
C ALA A 49 -8.53 3.78 6.36
N VAL A 50 -9.23 2.77 6.86
CA VAL A 50 -10.17 1.94 6.10
C VAL A 50 -11.58 2.33 6.51
N LYS A 51 -12.44 2.57 5.53
CA LYS A 51 -13.88 2.79 5.75
C LYS A 51 -14.66 1.79 4.91
N GLU A 52 -15.27 0.83 5.58
CA GLU A 52 -16.02 -0.23 4.90
C GLU A 52 -17.43 0.23 4.51
N PRO A 53 -18.02 -0.35 3.44
CA PRO A 53 -19.35 0.06 2.96
C PRO A 53 -20.47 -0.17 3.98
N ASP A 54 -20.35 -1.26 4.74
CA ASP A 54 -21.40 -1.76 5.65
C ASP A 54 -21.14 -1.40 7.12
N GLU A 55 -20.09 -0.62 7.42
CA GLU A 55 -19.78 -0.23 8.80
C GLU A 55 -20.70 0.93 9.21
N GLU A 56 -21.55 0.67 10.21
CA GLU A 56 -22.30 1.72 10.91
C GLU A 56 -21.30 2.79 11.36
N GLN A 57 -21.64 4.08 11.20
CA GLN A 57 -20.78 5.24 11.51
C GLN A 57 -20.38 5.28 12.99
N ASN A 58 -19.51 4.37 13.42
CA ASN A 58 -18.74 4.53 14.63
C ASN A 58 -17.69 5.58 14.30
N ASN A 59 -17.79 6.74 14.96
CA ASN A 59 -16.97 7.94 14.77
C ASN A 59 -15.46 7.75 15.06
N LYS A 60 -14.94 6.51 15.06
CA LYS A 60 -13.55 6.20 15.37
C LYS A 60 -12.85 5.67 14.13
N THR A 61 -12.27 6.59 13.36
CA THR A 61 -11.32 6.26 12.29
C THR A 61 -10.07 5.63 12.89
N SER A 62 -9.84 4.35 12.63
CA SER A 62 -8.62 3.66 13.05
C SER A 62 -7.55 3.80 11.97
N TRP A 63 -6.34 4.20 12.38
CA TRP A 63 -5.18 4.34 11.50
C TRP A 63 -4.23 3.16 11.67
N TYR A 64 -3.93 2.49 10.55
CA TYR A 64 -3.08 1.31 10.49
C TYR A 64 -1.74 1.65 9.82
N ASP A 65 -0.66 1.03 10.27
CA ASP A 65 0.64 1.15 9.60
C ASP A 65 0.59 0.48 8.23
N VAL A 66 1.19 1.11 7.22
CA VAL A 66 1.20 0.55 5.86
C VAL A 66 2.55 0.64 5.17
N VAL A 67 2.74 -0.27 4.21
CA VAL A 67 3.73 -0.16 3.14
C VAL A 67 2.97 -0.04 1.82
N THR A 68 3.29 0.95 1.01
CA THR A 68 2.63 1.21 -0.27
C THR A 68 3.63 1.17 -1.42
N ASN A 69 3.37 0.33 -2.41
CA ASN A 69 4.07 0.32 -3.68
C ASN A 69 3.33 1.25 -4.66
N ILE A 70 4.07 2.15 -5.31
CA ILE A 70 3.58 2.97 -6.41
C ILE A 70 4.45 2.65 -7.62
N GLY A 71 3.86 2.21 -8.72
CA GLY A 71 4.61 1.87 -9.92
C GLY A 71 3.73 1.76 -11.14
N LEU A 72 4.33 1.70 -12.33
CA LEU A 72 3.59 1.44 -13.57
C LEU A 72 3.45 -0.08 -13.74
N ALA A 73 2.23 -0.60 -13.63
CA ALA A 73 1.98 -1.98 -13.99
C ALA A 73 2.11 -2.14 -15.52
N VAL A 74 2.76 -3.21 -15.99
CA VAL A 74 3.06 -3.43 -17.42
C VAL A 74 1.80 -3.45 -18.30
N ALA A 75 0.64 -3.74 -17.72
CA ALA A 75 -0.65 -3.77 -18.41
C ALA A 75 -1.47 -2.48 -18.28
N HIS A 76 -0.95 -1.46 -17.58
CA HIS A 76 -1.66 -0.21 -17.31
C HIS A 76 -0.88 0.98 -17.87
N GLU A 77 -1.59 1.90 -18.52
CA GLU A 77 -1.03 3.19 -18.95
C GLU A 77 -0.84 4.17 -17.78
N SER A 78 -1.30 3.75 -16.60
CA SER A 78 -1.45 4.54 -15.39
C SER A 78 -0.74 3.92 -14.18
N PRO A 79 -0.20 4.73 -13.25
CA PRO A 79 0.43 4.21 -12.03
C PRO A 79 -0.57 3.43 -11.16
N THR A 80 -0.15 2.28 -10.67
CA THR A 80 -0.88 1.48 -9.68
C THR A 80 -0.39 1.81 -8.28
N ILE A 81 -1.33 1.98 -7.35
CA ILE A 81 -1.08 2.13 -5.92
C ILE A 81 -1.47 0.83 -5.24
N GLU A 82 -0.49 0.05 -4.80
CA GLU A 82 -0.69 -1.21 -4.07
C GLU A 82 -0.30 -1.04 -2.60
N THR A 83 -1.28 -1.09 -1.69
CA THR A 83 -1.04 -0.90 -0.26
C THR A 83 -1.17 -2.19 0.53
N TYR A 84 -0.17 -2.50 1.35
CA TYR A 84 -0.22 -3.55 2.36
C TYR A 84 -0.41 -2.95 3.76
N ILE A 85 -1.50 -3.35 4.42
CA ILE A 85 -1.80 -2.97 5.80
C ILE A 85 -1.07 -3.92 6.75
N LEU A 86 -0.25 -3.37 7.65
CA LEU A 86 0.60 -4.12 8.59
C LEU A 86 -0.19 -4.59 9.83
N ASP A 87 -1.41 -5.05 9.63
CA ASP A 87 -2.28 -5.59 10.67
C ASP A 87 -2.85 -6.94 10.21
N SER A 88 -2.66 -7.96 11.04
CA SER A 88 -3.02 -9.34 10.72
C SER A 88 -4.51 -9.56 10.55
N SER A 89 -5.37 -8.69 11.09
CA SER A 89 -6.83 -8.79 10.95
C SER A 89 -7.31 -8.65 9.50
N PHE A 90 -6.51 -8.06 8.61
CA PHE A 90 -6.82 -7.90 7.19
C PHE A 90 -6.34 -9.07 6.31
N VAL A 91 -5.61 -10.04 6.86
CA VAL A 91 -5.07 -11.17 6.06
C VAL A 91 -6.18 -12.06 5.49
N SER A 92 -7.26 -12.26 6.25
CA SER A 92 -8.42 -13.08 5.85
C SER A 92 -9.64 -12.28 5.44
N ARG A 93 -9.56 -10.94 5.45
CA ARG A 93 -10.69 -10.04 5.19
C ARG A 93 -10.44 -9.22 3.92
N PRO A 94 -11.07 -9.57 2.79
CA PRO A 94 -10.99 -8.73 1.61
C PRO A 94 -11.63 -7.37 1.89
N LEU A 95 -10.99 -6.29 1.45
CA LEU A 95 -11.47 -4.90 1.63
C LEU A 95 -12.16 -4.34 0.39
N TYR A 96 -12.65 -5.20 -0.51
CA TYR A 96 -13.23 -4.74 -1.78
C TYR A 96 -14.40 -3.79 -1.55
N GLY A 97 -14.39 -2.66 -2.27
CA GLY A 97 -15.41 -1.61 -2.14
C GLY A 97 -15.20 -0.68 -0.95
N ALA A 98 -14.28 -0.96 -0.03
CA ALA A 98 -13.91 -0.03 1.04
C ALA A 98 -13.22 1.22 0.48
N GLU A 99 -13.37 2.34 1.17
CA GLU A 99 -12.61 3.56 0.92
C GLU A 99 -11.33 3.53 1.75
N LEU A 100 -10.18 3.74 1.10
CA LEU A 100 -8.90 3.94 1.75
C LEU A 100 -8.51 5.41 1.72
N SER A 101 -8.07 5.92 2.88
CA SER A 101 -7.30 7.17 2.97
C SER A 101 -5.89 6.85 3.43
N LEU A 102 -4.89 7.23 2.64
CA LEU A 102 -3.47 7.03 2.93
C LEU A 102 -2.81 8.35 3.29
N ILE A 103 -1.87 8.29 4.24
CA ILE A 103 -0.92 9.37 4.53
C ILE A 103 0.49 8.78 4.45
N LEU A 104 1.18 9.04 3.35
CA LEU A 104 2.56 8.60 3.13
C LEU A 104 3.51 9.58 3.83
N HIS A 105 4.38 9.05 4.68
CA HIS A 105 5.34 9.85 5.46
C HIS A 105 6.76 9.82 4.91
N GLY A 106 7.06 8.90 4.00
CA GLY A 106 8.36 8.87 3.35
C GLY A 106 8.49 7.74 2.34
N LYS A 107 9.59 7.80 1.57
CA LYS A 107 10.01 6.75 0.63
C LYS A 107 11.02 5.84 1.34
N LEU A 108 10.79 4.53 1.27
CA LEU A 108 11.76 3.52 1.70
C LEU A 108 12.81 3.30 0.62
N ARG A 109 12.37 3.12 -0.63
CA ARG A 109 13.26 2.83 -1.76
C ARG A 109 12.61 3.07 -3.12
N ASN A 110 13.44 3.11 -4.17
CA ASN A 110 12.99 3.00 -5.55
C ASN A 110 12.55 1.56 -5.90
N MET A 111 11.95 1.38 -7.07
CA MET A 111 11.60 0.07 -7.60
C MET A 111 12.85 -0.79 -7.84
N ILE A 112 12.76 -2.06 -7.48
CA ILE A 112 13.81 -3.06 -7.71
C ILE A 112 13.22 -4.12 -8.64
N LYS A 113 13.94 -4.42 -9.72
CA LYS A 113 13.58 -5.54 -10.60
C LYS A 113 14.13 -6.83 -10.01
N PHE A 114 13.26 -7.82 -9.86
CA PHE A 114 13.64 -9.17 -9.47
C PHE A 114 13.53 -10.07 -10.69
N GLU A 115 14.43 -11.05 -10.78
CA GLU A 115 14.35 -12.07 -11.83
C GLU A 115 13.10 -12.92 -11.65
N ASN A 116 12.50 -13.35 -12.76
CA ASN A 116 11.41 -14.32 -12.74
C ASN A 116 11.98 -15.75 -12.59
N SER A 117 12.59 -16.01 -11.42
CA SER A 117 13.19 -17.28 -11.05
C SER A 117 12.86 -17.59 -9.58
N PRO A 118 12.96 -18.86 -9.12
CA PRO A 118 12.77 -19.18 -7.70
C PRO A 118 13.66 -18.36 -6.77
N LYS A 119 14.92 -18.12 -7.17
CA LYS A 119 15.86 -17.27 -6.44
C LYS A 119 15.41 -15.81 -6.39
N GLY A 120 14.92 -15.27 -7.51
CA GLY A 120 14.38 -13.92 -7.58
C GLY A 120 13.13 -13.74 -6.70
N PHE A 121 12.29 -14.76 -6.60
CA PHE A 121 11.13 -14.75 -5.70
C PHE A 121 11.53 -14.74 -4.23
N GLU A 122 12.55 -15.51 -3.84
CA GLU A 122 13.09 -15.45 -2.47
C GLU A 122 13.72 -14.09 -2.15
N GLN A 123 14.44 -13.49 -3.10
CA GLN A 123 14.96 -12.13 -2.96
C GLN A 123 13.84 -11.10 -2.79
N LEU A 124 12.75 -11.23 -3.56
CA LEU A 124 11.57 -10.37 -3.42
C LEU A 124 10.97 -10.48 -2.02
N LYS A 125 10.76 -11.70 -1.51
CA LYS A 125 10.25 -11.91 -0.13
C LYS A 125 11.16 -11.27 0.92
N GLN A 126 12.47 -11.48 0.80
CA GLN A 126 13.44 -10.89 1.73
C GLN A 126 13.38 -9.36 1.68
N GLN A 127 13.26 -8.78 0.49
CA GLN A 127 13.14 -7.33 0.36
C GLN A 127 11.84 -6.80 0.97
N ILE A 128 10.71 -7.46 0.74
CA ILE A 128 9.43 -7.09 1.38
C ILE A 128 9.57 -7.13 2.90
N GLY A 129 10.23 -8.16 3.45
CA GLY A 129 10.51 -8.26 4.89
C GLY A 129 11.33 -7.08 5.43
N LYS A 130 12.37 -6.65 4.69
CA LYS A 130 13.16 -5.45 5.03
C LYS A 130 12.32 -4.18 4.98
N ASP A 131 11.52 -4.01 3.92
CA ASP A 131 10.66 -2.84 3.74
C ASP A 131 9.65 -2.72 4.90
N VAL A 132 9.02 -3.84 5.30
CA VAL A 132 8.10 -3.89 6.46
C VAL A 132 8.82 -3.57 7.77
N SER A 133 10.01 -4.14 8.00
CA SER A 133 10.78 -3.89 9.22
C SER A 133 11.17 -2.42 9.33
N GLU A 134 11.67 -1.83 8.24
CA GLU A 134 12.07 -0.43 8.19
C GLU A 134 10.87 0.51 8.33
N ALA A 135 9.74 0.19 7.68
CA ALA A 135 8.49 0.95 7.83
C ALA A 135 8.05 1.00 9.29
N LYS A 136 8.00 -0.15 9.99
CA LYS A 136 7.64 -0.21 11.41
C LYS A 136 8.56 0.65 12.28
N GLU A 137 9.87 0.57 12.06
CA GLU A 137 10.85 1.37 12.79
C GLU A 137 10.61 2.87 12.58
N LYS A 138 10.42 3.32 11.35
CA LYS A 138 10.16 4.74 11.05
C LYS A 138 8.81 5.21 11.59
N LEU A 139 7.75 4.41 11.43
CA LEU A 139 6.40 4.76 11.88
C LEU A 139 6.30 4.82 13.41
N SER A 140 7.07 4.02 14.15
CA SER A 140 7.14 4.09 15.62
C SER A 140 7.60 5.46 16.17
N LYS A 141 8.22 6.27 15.32
CA LYS A 141 8.72 7.63 15.66
C LYS A 141 7.71 8.72 15.30
N ILE A 142 6.56 8.35 14.73
CA ILE A 142 5.52 9.27 14.24
C ILE A 142 4.27 9.06 15.08
N ASN A 143 3.72 10.15 15.62
CA ASN A 143 2.51 10.08 16.42
C ASN A 143 1.29 9.94 15.50
N LYS A 144 0.43 8.95 15.76
CA LYS A 144 -0.71 8.59 14.87
C LYS A 144 -1.92 9.55 14.93
N GLY A 145 -1.81 10.65 15.69
CA GLY A 145 -2.94 11.51 16.04
C GLY A 145 -3.69 10.95 17.24
#